data_AF-A0A497T8E1-F1
#
_entry.id   AF-A0A497T8E1-F1
#
_cell.length_a   1.000
_cell.length_b   1.000
_cell.length_c   1.000
_cell.angle_alpha   90.00
_cell.angle_beta   90.00
_cell.angle_gamma   90.00
#
_symmetry.space_group_name_H-M   'P 1'
#
loop_
_entity.id
_entity.type
_entity.pdbx_description
1 polymer ?
#
loop_
_entity_poly.entity_id
_entity_poly.type
_entity_poly.pdbx_seq_one_letter_code
_entity_poly.pdbx_strand_id
1 'polypeptide(L)' 'MICSECEETIEKCDWCGEKFEKDMDVICYDTGISYLHFCCKECLYEYIEYYTTSATAIERRNHA' A
#
# COMPACT_ATOMS: atom_id res chain seq x y z
N MET A 1 -10.87 11.99 2.91
CA MET A 1 -11.91 11.13 3.53
C MET A 1 -11.29 10.30 4.65
N ILE A 2 -12.08 9.60 5.46
CA ILE A 2 -11.55 8.70 6.51
C ILE A 2 -11.70 7.26 5.98
N CYS A 3 -10.62 6.48 6.03
CA CYS A 3 -10.66 5.06 5.69
C CYS A 3 -11.45 4.30 6.78
N SER A 4 -12.43 3.49 6.39
CA SER A 4 -13.24 2.73 7.36
C SER A 4 -12.48 1.57 8.01
N GLU A 5 -11.41 1.07 7.38
CA GLU A 5 -10.66 -0.10 7.84
C GLU A 5 -9.57 0.25 8.86
N CYS A 6 -8.80 1.31 8.60
CA CYS A 6 -7.68 1.72 9.46
C CYS A 6 -7.89 3.06 10.19
N GLU A 7 -9.03 3.73 9.96
CA GLU A 7 -9.41 5.03 10.55
C GLU A 7 -8.48 6.21 10.19
N GLU A 8 -7.53 6.02 9.26
CA GLU A 8 -6.64 7.09 8.81
C GLU A 8 -7.36 8.11 7.92
N THR A 9 -6.90 9.37 8.01
CA THR A 9 -7.34 10.41 7.08
C THR A 9 -6.56 10.30 5.77
N ILE A 10 -7.28 10.06 4.69
CA ILE A 10 -6.71 9.83 3.36
C ILE A 10 -7.15 10.92 2.39
N GLU A 11 -6.23 11.38 1.54
CA GLU A 11 -6.50 12.42 0.54
C GLU A 11 -6.30 11.93 -0.89
N LYS A 12 -5.34 11.05 -1.11
CA LYS A 12 -4.91 10.60 -2.43
C LYS A 12 -4.42 9.16 -2.39
N CYS A 13 -4.47 8.50 -3.54
CA CYS A 13 -3.86 7.20 -3.77
C CYS A 13 -2.35 7.26 -3.47
N ASP A 14 -1.86 6.32 -2.67
CA ASP A 14 -0.45 6.25 -2.25
C ASP A 14 0.49 5.84 -3.40
N TRP A 15 -0.06 5.36 -4.51
CA TRP A 15 0.69 5.04 -5.72
C TRP A 15 0.62 6.14 -6.78
N CYS A 16 -0.54 6.33 -7.41
CA CYS A 16 -0.67 7.24 -8.55
C CYS A 16 -0.86 8.71 -8.15
N GLY A 17 -1.16 8.99 -6.88
CA GLY A 17 -1.37 10.34 -6.37
C GLY A 17 -2.72 10.98 -6.74
N GLU A 18 -3.60 10.27 -7.45
CA GLU A 18 -4.97 10.75 -7.72
C GLU A 18 -5.75 10.95 -6.42
N LYS A 19 -6.55 12.01 -6.35
CA LYS A 19 -7.34 12.33 -5.17
C LYS A 19 -8.50 11.36 -5.03
N PHE A 20 -8.78 10.94 -3.80
CA PHE A 20 -9.99 10.18 -3.52
C PHE A 20 -11.20 11.10 -3.59
N GLU A 21 -12.16 10.75 -4.44
CA GLU A 21 -13.45 11.41 -4.50
C GLU A 21 -14.45 10.75 -3.55
N LYS A 22 -15.56 11.47 -3.29
CA LYS A 22 -16.65 10.93 -2.48
C LYS A 22 -17.25 9.70 -3.20
N ASP A 23 -17.48 8.63 -2.45
CA ASP A 23 -18.07 7.37 -2.94
C ASP A 23 -17.15 6.50 -3.83
N MET A 24 -15.84 6.80 -3.86
CA MET A 24 -14.85 5.94 -4.52
C MET A 24 -14.51 4.74 -3.62
N ASP A 25 -14.43 3.55 -4.22
CA ASP A 25 -13.89 2.36 -3.54
C ASP A 25 -12.40 2.56 -3.26
N VAL A 26 -12.00 2.34 -2.00
CA VAL A 26 -10.60 2.45 -1.56
C VAL A 26 -10.11 1.09 -1.12
N ILE A 27 -8.96 0.68 -1.65
CA ILE A 27 -8.27 -0.53 -1.21
C ILE A 27 -7.32 -0.14 -0.07
N CYS A 28 -7.63 -0.58 1.15
CA CYS A 28 -6.74 -0.46 2.30
C CYS A 28 -5.82 -1.68 2.38
N TYR A 29 -4.50 -1.47 2.30
CA TYR A 29 -3.48 -2.50 2.30
C TYR A 29 -2.58 -2.36 3.53
N ASP A 30 -2.59 -3.39 4.38
CA ASP A 30 -1.72 -3.46 5.55
C ASP A 30 -0.32 -3.96 5.15
N THR A 31 0.70 -3.12 5.38
CA THR A 31 2.11 -3.47 5.13
C THR A 31 2.79 -4.16 6.33
N GLY A 32 2.06 -4.30 7.45
CA GLY A 32 2.57 -4.75 8.75
C GLY A 32 3.25 -3.66 9.58
N ILE A 33 3.47 -2.47 9.00
CA ILE A 33 4.07 -1.30 9.66
C ILE A 33 3.13 -0.10 9.57
N SER A 34 2.52 0.10 8.41
CA SER A 34 1.53 1.15 8.14
C SER A 34 0.46 0.65 7.17
N TYR A 35 -0.60 1.43 6.99
CA TYR A 35 -1.59 1.20 5.94
C TYR A 35 -1.27 2.03 4.69
N LEU A 36 -1.55 1.47 3.53
CA LEU A 36 -1.52 2.15 2.24
C LEU A 36 -2.89 2.08 1.57
N HIS A 37 -3.24 3.10 0.79
CA HIS A 37 -4.54 3.30 0.21
C HIS A 37 -4.45 3.47 -1.30
N PHE A 38 -5.12 2.60 -2.03
CA PHE A 38 -5.09 2.58 -3.50
C PHE A 38 -6.48 2.83 -4.09
N CYS A 39 -6.53 3.60 -5.18
CA CYS A 39 -7.79 3.88 -5.91
C CYS A 39 -8.27 2.72 -6.79
N CYS A 40 -7.39 1.77 -7.13
CA CYS A 40 -7.73 0.61 -7.93
C CYS A 40 -6.75 -0.55 -7.71
N LYS A 41 -7.11 -1.75 -8.20
CA LYS A 41 -6.27 -2.95 -8.07
C LYS A 41 -4.98 -2.84 -8.87
N GLU A 42 -5.03 -2.14 -10.01
CA GLU A 42 -3.87 -1.88 -10.85
C GLU A 42 -2.80 -1.11 -10.06
N CYS A 43 -3.17 -0.04 -9.36
CA CYS A 43 -2.24 0.72 -8.50
C CYS A 43 -1.63 -0.15 -7.38
N LEU A 44 -2.44 -1.00 -6.75
CA LEU A 44 -1.93 -1.94 -5.74
C LEU A 44 -0.91 -2.92 -6.34
N TYR A 45 -1.22 -3.52 -7.49
CA TYR A 45 -0.36 -4.52 -8.10
C TYR A 45 0.95 -3.93 -8.65
N GLU A 46 0.90 -2.75 -9.27
CA GLU A 46 2.12 -2.03 -9.69
C GLU A 46 3.01 -1.69 -8.50
N TYR A 47 2.43 -1.22 -7.38
CA TYR A 47 3.16 -0.99 -6.14
C TYR A 47 3.85 -2.28 -5.65
N ILE A 48 3.09 -3.38 -5.51
CA ILE A 48 3.64 -4.66 -5.05
C ILE A 48 4.76 -5.13 -6.00
N GLU A 49 4.56 -5.08 -7.31
CA GLU A 49 5.55 -5.50 -8.30
C GLU A 49 6.84 -4.66 -8.18
N TYR A 50 6.73 -3.34 -8.07
CA TYR A 50 7.87 -2.45 -7.93
C TYR A 50 8.69 -2.74 -6.67
N TYR A 51 8.03 -2.91 -5.53
CA TYR A 51 8.71 -3.15 -4.25
C TYR A 51 9.20 -4.58 -4.07
N THR A 52 8.55 -5.56 -4.71
CA THR A 52 9.03 -6.96 -4.69
C THR A 52 10.20 -7.17 -5.65
N THR A 53 10.20 -6.55 -6.82
CA THR A 53 11.34 -6.63 -7.76
C THR A 53 12.59 -5.91 -7.24
N SER A 54 12.42 -4.89 -6.40
CA SER A 54 13.54 -4.22 -5.73
C SER A 54 13.99 -4.90 -4.42
N ALA A 55 13.30 -5.95 -3.97
CA ALA A 55 13.66 -6.65 -2.74
C ALA A 55 14.87 -7.57 -2.95
N THR A 56 15.85 -7.49 -2.04
CA THR A 56 17.00 -8.41 -2.00
C THR A 56 16.92 -9.31 -0.77
N ALA A 57 16.92 -10.62 -0.97
CA ALA A 57 16.98 -11.59 0.12
C ALA A 57 18.40 -11.63 0.72
N ILE A 58 18.49 -11.48 2.05
CA ILE A 58 19.76 -11.59 2.79
C ILE A 58 19.67 -12.80 3.72
N GLU A 59 20.48 -13.83 3.46
CA GLU A 59 20.63 -14.98 4.35
C GLU A 59 21.75 -14.70 5.38
N ARG A 60 21.46 -14.83 6.68
CA ARG A 60 22.49 -14.85 7.73
C ARG A 60 22.45 -16.21 8.43
N ARG A 61 23.54 -16.98 8.33
CA ARG A 61 23.72 -18.21 9.11
C ARG A 61 24.12 -17.84 10.52
N ASN A 62 23.26 -18.13 11.49
CA ASN A 62 23.63 -18.08 12.90
C ASN A 62 24.55 -19.26 13.19
N HIS A 63 25.85 -19.00 13.27
CA HIS A 63 26.78 -19.97 13.85
C HIS A 63 26.58 -19.95 15.37
N ALA A 64 25.95 -21.00 15.89
CA ALA A 64 25.92 -21.32 17.32
C ALA A 64 27.24 -21.95 17.77
#